data_AF-A0A1F4UX42-F1
#
_entry.id   AF-A0A1F4UX42-F1
#
_cell.length_a   1.000
_cell.length_b   1.000
_cell.length_c   1.000
_cell.angle_alpha   90.00
_cell.angle_beta   90.00
_cell.angle_gamma   90.00
#
_symmetry.space_group_name_H-M   'P 1'
#
loop_
_entity.id
_entity.type
_entity.pdbx_description
1 polymer ?
#
loop_
_entity_poly.entity_id
_entity_poly.type
_entity_poly.pdbx_seq_one_letter_code
_entity_poly.pdbx_strand_id
1 'polypeptide(L)'
;MVKVELTERDEEKQLSTKDFHLNVPFPNKHHSKDKDKPTKEKTALYVPRNELVKNNLFKSSSFSPKVKVTRNVTNILETIFKYGNIAKRYGENGLEMDPTRQQIIVYSAIVCQNNLLWYQRSTPETAGTDRKKFLGDLRLQGKLSIGFGGHKTEDDIGLSNAELTFLQDLLPVIKDQLAVLVGLNKGFFTEIEEELGINRGNIKDIKFLGAFFDERLEDPSIEIQVGWVHTGIATIIELDPETTTKLYFQTRETAKAWWVPFDKVFEDLNHKMKVAQQGKGPLVESWTEILIKEFWSDYYSK
;
A
#
# COMPACT_ATOMS: atom_id res chain seq x y z
N MET A 1 22.23 7.52 -32.89
CA MET A 1 21.79 8.01 -31.57
C MET A 1 20.70 7.09 -31.06
N VAL A 2 20.99 6.29 -30.03
CA VAL A 2 19.97 5.49 -29.35
C VAL A 2 19.11 6.48 -28.56
N LYS A 3 17.82 6.56 -28.91
CA LYS A 3 16.83 7.35 -28.17
C LYS A 3 16.61 6.59 -26.87
N VAL A 4 17.19 7.08 -25.76
CA VAL A 4 16.87 6.54 -24.43
C VAL A 4 15.42 6.94 -24.18
N GLU A 5 14.51 5.97 -24.23
CA GLU A 5 13.13 6.18 -23.77
C GLU A 5 13.20 6.49 -22.27
N LEU A 6 12.81 7.71 -21.90
CA LEU A 6 12.63 8.10 -20.50
C LEU A 6 11.48 7.27 -19.95
N THR A 7 11.71 6.64 -18.79
CA THR A 7 10.62 5.96 -18.08
C THR A 7 9.75 6.99 -17.36
N GLU A 8 8.50 6.65 -17.06
CA GLU A 8 7.59 7.49 -16.23
C GLU A 8 8.25 7.91 -14.90
N ARG A 9 9.14 7.06 -14.35
CA ARG A 9 9.92 7.34 -13.14
C ARG A 9 11.07 8.34 -13.37
N ASP A 10 11.61 8.40 -14.58
CA ASP A 10 12.61 9.42 -14.98
C ASP A 10 11.93 10.78 -15.19
N GLU A 11 10.70 10.78 -15.72
CA GLU A 11 9.86 11.97 -15.80
C GLU A 11 9.43 12.44 -14.39
N GLU A 12 9.11 11.52 -13.49
CA GLU A 12 8.87 11.78 -12.06
C GLU A 12 10.05 12.47 -11.37
N LYS A 13 11.29 12.08 -11.67
CA LYS A 13 12.51 12.63 -11.03
C LYS A 13 12.93 13.99 -11.56
N GLN A 14 12.54 14.35 -12.79
CA GLN A 14 12.93 15.62 -13.42
C GLN A 14 12.01 16.80 -13.05
N LEU A 15 10.85 16.53 -12.46
CA LEU A 15 9.90 17.56 -12.03
C LEU A 15 10.24 18.03 -10.61
N SER A 16 10.34 19.36 -10.39
CA SER A 16 10.55 19.88 -9.04
C SER A 16 9.34 19.58 -8.17
N THR A 17 9.50 18.68 -7.21
CA THR A 17 8.48 18.40 -6.21
C THR A 17 8.52 19.48 -5.15
N LYS A 18 7.38 20.10 -4.86
CA LYS A 18 7.22 20.79 -3.59
C LYS A 18 6.96 19.72 -2.53
N ASP A 19 7.60 19.89 -1.39
CA ASP A 19 7.44 18.98 -0.27
C ASP A 19 6.76 19.73 0.87
N PHE A 20 5.97 19.02 1.67
CA PHE A 20 5.45 19.55 2.94
C PHE A 20 5.69 18.55 4.07
N HIS A 21 5.63 19.07 5.29
CA HIS A 21 5.94 18.31 6.49
C HIS A 21 4.73 18.24 7.42
N LEU A 22 4.48 17.06 7.97
CA LEU A 22 3.57 16.89 9.10
C LEU A 22 4.39 16.58 10.34
N ASN A 23 4.28 17.41 11.38
CA ASN A 23 4.94 17.10 12.65
C ASN A 23 4.27 15.88 13.31
N VAL A 24 5.09 15.02 13.91
CA VAL A 24 4.61 14.01 14.86
C VAL A 24 4.17 14.74 16.14
N PRO A 25 3.10 14.29 16.84
CA PRO A 25 2.46 15.07 17.91
C PRO A 25 3.40 15.54 19.04
N PHE A 26 4.55 14.90 19.26
CA PHE A 26 5.63 15.42 20.11
C PHE A 26 7.02 15.08 19.56
N PRO A 27 7.82 16.07 19.10
CA PRO A 27 9.11 15.80 18.50
C PRO A 27 10.28 15.90 19.50
N ASN A 28 11.24 14.97 19.41
CA ASN A 28 12.64 15.19 19.82
C ASN A 28 13.58 14.97 18.62
N LYS A 29 14.38 15.99 18.29
CA LYS A 29 15.07 16.17 17.00
C LYS A 29 16.05 15.04 16.64
N HIS A 30 16.00 14.58 15.38
CA HIS A 30 17.18 14.15 14.62
C HIS A 30 16.95 14.17 13.09
N HIS A 31 18.04 14.14 12.32
CA HIS A 31 18.13 14.25 10.85
C HIS A 31 18.72 12.97 10.23
N SER A 32 18.35 12.63 8.99
CA SER A 32 19.24 11.93 8.04
C SER A 32 18.83 12.11 6.57
N LYS A 33 19.82 12.06 5.68
CA LYS A 33 19.75 12.01 4.20
C LYS A 33 20.46 10.73 3.70
N ASP A 34 19.94 10.08 2.66
CA ASP A 34 20.55 9.97 1.31
C ASP A 34 19.73 8.99 0.44
N LYS A 35 19.68 9.23 -0.88
CA LYS A 35 18.96 8.40 -1.88
C LYS A 35 19.95 7.89 -2.94
N ASP A 36 19.83 6.60 -3.29
CA ASP A 36 20.59 5.92 -4.33
C ASP A 36 19.79 5.71 -5.65
N LYS A 37 20.53 5.23 -6.68
CA LYS A 37 20.38 5.22 -8.17
C LYS A 37 19.09 4.65 -8.84
N PRO A 38 18.87 4.87 -10.16
CA PRO A 38 17.60 4.55 -10.86
C PRO A 38 17.47 3.09 -11.34
N THR A 39 16.23 2.58 -11.50
CA THR A 39 15.87 1.19 -11.87
C THR A 39 14.92 1.03 -13.08
N LYS A 40 14.91 -0.21 -13.62
CA LYS A 40 14.30 -0.78 -14.87
C LYS A 40 12.75 -0.88 -14.87
N GLU A 41 12.18 -1.41 -15.97
CA GLU A 41 10.73 -1.67 -16.22
C GLU A 41 9.92 -2.09 -14.96
N LYS A 42 8.75 -1.46 -14.73
CA LYS A 42 7.88 -1.71 -13.55
C LYS A 42 7.27 -3.13 -13.56
N THR A 43 7.81 -4.04 -12.75
CA THR A 43 7.25 -5.37 -12.47
C THR A 43 6.47 -5.41 -11.15
N ALA A 44 5.67 -6.45 -10.92
CA ALA A 44 4.97 -6.68 -9.66
C ALA A 44 4.86 -8.17 -9.30
N LEU A 45 4.94 -8.46 -8.00
CA LEU A 45 4.57 -9.73 -7.39
C LEU A 45 3.06 -9.97 -7.54
N TYR A 46 2.71 -11.13 -8.07
CA TYR A 46 1.35 -11.59 -8.15
C TYR A 46 1.22 -13.03 -7.68
N VAL A 47 0.00 -13.41 -7.32
CA VAL A 47 -0.39 -14.80 -7.05
C VAL A 47 -1.60 -15.15 -7.91
N PRO A 48 -1.68 -16.34 -8.51
CA PRO A 48 -2.90 -16.81 -9.17
C PRO A 48 -4.10 -16.76 -8.22
N ARG A 49 -5.20 -16.12 -8.67
CA ARG A 49 -6.39 -15.89 -7.86
C ARG A 49 -6.98 -17.18 -7.29
N ASN A 50 -7.00 -18.23 -8.11
CA ASN A 50 -7.51 -19.56 -7.74
C ASN A 50 -6.76 -20.16 -6.55
N GLU A 51 -5.46 -19.91 -6.40
CA GLU A 51 -4.68 -20.37 -5.25
C GLU A 51 -4.93 -19.52 -4.00
N LEU A 52 -5.14 -18.20 -4.14
CA LEU A 52 -5.51 -17.32 -3.01
C LEU A 52 -6.89 -17.65 -2.41
N VAL A 53 -7.86 -18.00 -3.25
CA VAL A 53 -9.24 -18.29 -2.80
C VAL A 53 -9.46 -19.76 -2.45
N LYS A 54 -8.48 -20.62 -2.70
CA LYS A 54 -8.52 -22.05 -2.35
C LYS A 54 -8.74 -22.20 -0.84
N ASN A 55 -9.49 -23.23 -0.45
CA ASN A 55 -9.75 -23.56 0.96
C ASN A 55 -10.57 -22.53 1.77
N ASN A 56 -11.38 -21.67 1.13
CA ASN A 56 -12.24 -20.69 1.81
C ASN A 56 -11.50 -19.78 2.81
N LEU A 57 -10.24 -19.44 2.52
CA LEU A 57 -9.42 -18.58 3.38
C LEU A 57 -10.08 -17.20 3.59
N PHE A 58 -10.79 -16.72 2.57
CA PHE A 58 -11.47 -15.45 2.60
C PHE A 58 -12.98 -15.61 2.82
N LYS A 59 -13.52 -14.78 3.70
CA LYS A 59 -14.96 -14.66 3.96
C LYS A 59 -15.44 -13.29 3.52
N SER A 60 -16.72 -13.17 3.21
CA SER A 60 -17.33 -11.86 2.96
C SER A 60 -17.13 -10.95 4.16
N SER A 61 -16.87 -9.66 3.90
CA SER A 61 -16.79 -8.64 4.94
C SER A 61 -18.16 -8.42 5.59
N SER A 62 -18.16 -7.81 6.78
CA SER A 62 -19.35 -7.47 7.55
C SER A 62 -20.26 -6.44 6.84
N PHE A 63 -19.70 -5.62 5.96
CA PHE A 63 -20.40 -4.49 5.35
C PHE A 63 -20.65 -4.66 3.84
N SER A 64 -20.02 -5.64 3.19
CA SER A 64 -20.21 -5.90 1.76
C SER A 64 -19.89 -7.35 1.40
N PRO A 65 -20.81 -8.09 0.76
CA PRO A 65 -20.52 -9.44 0.27
C PRO A 65 -19.51 -9.46 -0.88
N LYS A 66 -19.22 -8.30 -1.49
CA LYS A 66 -18.23 -8.14 -2.58
C LYS A 66 -16.84 -7.78 -2.07
N VAL A 67 -16.69 -7.52 -0.78
CA VAL A 67 -15.37 -7.40 -0.14
C VAL A 67 -15.11 -8.72 0.54
N LYS A 68 -13.95 -9.32 0.28
CA LYS A 68 -13.56 -10.56 0.94
C LYS A 68 -12.33 -10.32 1.79
N VAL A 69 -12.34 -10.88 3.00
CA VAL A 69 -11.31 -10.66 4.01
C VAL A 69 -10.88 -11.97 4.65
N THR A 70 -9.64 -12.01 5.13
CA THR A 70 -9.13 -13.05 6.01
C THR A 70 -8.26 -12.43 7.09
N ARG A 71 -8.24 -13.05 8.27
CA ARG A 71 -7.32 -12.71 9.37
C ARG A 71 -6.14 -13.68 9.45
N ASN A 72 -6.15 -14.75 8.64
CA ASN A 72 -5.07 -15.72 8.64
C ASN A 72 -3.92 -15.25 7.74
N VAL A 73 -3.14 -14.29 8.25
CA VAL A 73 -1.95 -13.75 7.57
C VAL A 73 -0.98 -14.86 7.21
N THR A 74 -0.73 -15.81 8.12
CA THR A 74 0.23 -16.90 7.91
C THR A 74 -0.10 -17.70 6.65
N ASN A 75 -1.35 -18.13 6.47
CA ASN A 75 -1.75 -18.86 5.27
C ASN A 75 -1.61 -18.03 3.99
N ILE A 76 -1.85 -16.72 4.05
CA ILE A 76 -1.67 -15.83 2.90
C ILE A 76 -0.20 -15.71 2.53
N LEU A 77 0.68 -15.51 3.51
CA LEU A 77 2.11 -15.47 3.28
C LEU A 77 2.61 -16.81 2.72
N GLU A 78 2.21 -17.95 3.30
CA GLU A 78 2.54 -19.28 2.77
C GLU A 78 2.08 -19.45 1.31
N THR A 79 0.88 -18.96 0.97
CA THR A 79 0.35 -19.00 -0.41
C THR A 79 1.20 -18.15 -1.35
N ILE A 80 1.59 -16.94 -0.90
CA ILE A 80 2.48 -16.05 -1.67
C ILE A 80 3.85 -16.71 -1.87
N PHE A 81 4.44 -17.32 -0.83
CA PHE A 81 5.72 -18.00 -0.95
C PHE A 81 5.67 -19.20 -1.90
N LYS A 82 4.57 -19.95 -1.88
CA LYS A 82 4.43 -21.15 -2.69
C LYS A 82 4.07 -20.88 -4.16
N TYR A 83 3.26 -19.86 -4.42
CA TYR A 83 2.66 -19.63 -5.74
C TYR A 83 2.92 -18.23 -6.31
N GLY A 84 3.62 -17.37 -5.57
CA GLY A 84 3.97 -16.03 -6.00
C GLY A 84 4.96 -16.04 -7.16
N ASN A 85 4.76 -15.12 -8.10
CA ASN A 85 5.65 -14.91 -9.23
C ASN A 85 5.67 -13.42 -9.62
N ILE A 86 6.61 -13.01 -10.45
CA ILE A 86 6.80 -11.62 -10.86
C ILE A 86 6.47 -11.48 -12.35
N ALA A 87 5.72 -10.45 -12.70
CA ALA A 87 5.44 -10.12 -14.10
C ALA A 87 5.37 -8.61 -14.32
N LYS A 88 5.38 -8.20 -15.60
CA LYS A 88 5.20 -6.79 -15.99
C LYS A 88 3.80 -6.30 -15.59
N ARG A 89 3.75 -5.08 -15.05
CA ARG A 89 2.47 -4.46 -14.69
C ARG A 89 1.64 -4.06 -15.92
N TYR A 90 2.30 -3.46 -16.90
CA TYR A 90 1.67 -2.91 -18.10
C TYR A 90 2.06 -3.68 -19.37
N GLY A 91 1.30 -3.46 -20.45
CA GLY A 91 1.52 -4.05 -21.77
C GLY A 91 0.56 -5.19 -22.10
N GLU A 92 0.75 -5.80 -23.27
CA GLU A 92 0.00 -6.98 -23.68
C GLU A 92 0.28 -8.13 -22.70
N ASN A 93 -0.77 -8.66 -22.06
CA ASN A 93 -0.69 -9.61 -20.94
C ASN A 93 -0.10 -9.05 -19.62
N GLY A 94 -0.10 -7.73 -19.44
CA GLY A 94 0.26 -7.08 -18.17
C GLY A 94 -0.73 -7.38 -17.04
N LEU A 95 -0.24 -7.30 -15.80
CA LEU A 95 -1.04 -7.62 -14.59
C LEU A 95 -2.23 -6.67 -14.37
N GLU A 96 -2.15 -5.42 -14.81
CA GLU A 96 -3.26 -4.46 -14.67
C GLU A 96 -4.51 -4.85 -15.49
N MET A 97 -4.34 -5.74 -16.48
CA MET A 97 -5.42 -6.22 -17.35
C MET A 97 -5.85 -7.65 -17.07
N ASP A 98 -5.36 -8.28 -16.00
CA ASP A 98 -5.61 -9.70 -15.74
C ASP A 98 -6.12 -9.99 -14.31
N PRO A 99 -7.46 -10.06 -14.14
CA PRO A 99 -8.08 -10.40 -12.85
C PRO A 99 -7.75 -11.80 -12.33
N THR A 100 -7.20 -12.69 -13.16
CA THR A 100 -6.79 -14.03 -12.70
C THR A 100 -5.45 -14.01 -11.97
N ARG A 101 -4.66 -12.94 -12.10
CA ARG A 101 -3.36 -12.74 -11.44
C ARG A 101 -3.46 -11.58 -10.45
N GLN A 102 -3.56 -11.91 -9.18
CA GLN A 102 -3.73 -10.92 -8.12
C GLN A 102 -2.38 -10.34 -7.71
N GLN A 103 -2.19 -9.07 -8.00
CA GLN A 103 -1.04 -8.29 -7.56
C GLN A 103 -1.09 -8.11 -6.05
N ILE A 104 -0.01 -8.47 -5.37
CA ILE A 104 0.08 -8.39 -3.91
C ILE A 104 0.53 -7.00 -3.51
N ILE A 105 -0.34 -6.29 -2.79
CA ILE A 105 -0.08 -4.95 -2.28
C ILE A 105 -0.02 -5.01 -0.77
N VAL A 106 1.11 -4.61 -0.20
CA VAL A 106 1.17 -4.37 1.24
C VAL A 106 0.56 -3.00 1.49
N TYR A 107 -0.63 -2.96 2.09
CA TYR A 107 -1.37 -1.74 2.38
C TYR A 107 -1.18 -1.36 3.84
N SER A 108 -0.35 -0.35 4.07
CA SER A 108 0.15 0.00 5.40
C SER A 108 -0.48 1.29 5.90
N ALA A 109 -1.24 1.21 6.99
CA ALA A 109 -1.64 2.39 7.74
C ALA A 109 -0.59 2.75 8.80
N ILE A 110 -0.38 4.05 8.96
CA ILE A 110 0.66 4.57 9.84
C ILE A 110 0.02 5.09 11.11
N VAL A 111 0.55 4.66 12.25
CA VAL A 111 0.09 5.11 13.56
C VAL A 111 1.25 5.62 14.39
N CYS A 112 0.97 6.62 15.23
CA CYS A 112 1.93 7.12 16.20
C CYS A 112 1.17 7.72 17.38
N GLN A 113 1.56 7.37 18.61
CA GLN A 113 1.02 7.98 19.85
C GLN A 113 -0.52 8.04 19.87
N ASN A 114 -1.20 6.91 19.62
CA ASN A 114 -2.67 6.81 19.57
C ASN A 114 -3.35 7.69 18.51
N ASN A 115 -2.64 8.01 17.44
CA ASN A 115 -3.18 8.70 16.28
C ASN A 115 -2.93 7.88 15.01
N LEU A 116 -3.94 7.84 14.13
CA LEU A 116 -3.89 7.28 12.80
C LEU A 116 -3.60 8.39 11.79
N LEU A 117 -2.65 8.17 10.89
CA LEU A 117 -2.37 9.09 9.80
C LEU A 117 -3.45 9.01 8.74
N TRP A 118 -4.04 10.15 8.42
CA TRP A 118 -4.91 10.34 7.27
C TRP A 118 -4.25 11.27 6.27
N TYR A 119 -4.57 11.07 5.00
CA TYR A 119 -4.13 11.97 3.95
C TYR A 119 -5.16 12.05 2.82
N GLN A 120 -5.00 13.08 1.98
CA GLN A 120 -5.74 13.24 0.75
C GLN A 120 -4.75 13.17 -0.41
N ARG A 121 -5.04 12.31 -1.40
CA ARG A 121 -4.25 12.24 -2.62
C ARG A 121 -4.33 13.54 -3.40
N SER A 122 -3.25 13.87 -4.09
CA SER A 122 -3.21 15.05 -4.96
C SER A 122 -4.14 14.92 -6.17
N THR A 123 -4.59 16.07 -6.65
CA THR A 123 -5.14 16.26 -7.99
C THR A 123 -4.09 17.00 -8.84
N PRO A 124 -4.23 17.05 -10.18
CA PRO A 124 -3.36 17.87 -11.02
C PRO A 124 -3.26 19.32 -10.52
N GLU A 125 -4.40 19.90 -10.12
CA GLU A 125 -4.48 21.28 -9.63
C GLU A 125 -3.70 21.47 -8.33
N THR A 126 -3.86 20.57 -7.35
CA THR A 126 -3.11 20.68 -6.07
C THR A 126 -1.63 20.39 -6.23
N ALA A 127 -1.27 19.54 -7.20
CA ALA A 127 0.12 19.26 -7.55
C ALA A 127 0.77 20.39 -8.38
N GLY A 128 -0.01 21.39 -8.82
CA GLY A 128 0.47 22.50 -9.63
C GLY A 128 0.96 22.07 -11.02
N THR A 129 0.37 21.01 -11.58
CA THR A 129 0.76 20.42 -12.87
C THR A 129 -0.45 20.25 -13.78
N ASP A 130 -0.24 20.23 -15.09
CA ASP A 130 -1.28 19.91 -16.04
C ASP A 130 -1.70 18.44 -15.90
N ARG A 131 -2.97 18.12 -16.14
CA ARG A 131 -3.49 16.74 -16.07
C ARG A 131 -2.73 15.73 -16.94
N LYS A 132 -2.11 16.19 -18.04
CA LYS A 132 -1.28 15.36 -18.94
C LYS A 132 0.12 15.04 -18.38
N LYS A 133 0.54 15.72 -17.32
CA LYS A 133 1.85 15.60 -16.67
C LYS A 133 1.71 15.19 -15.19
N PHE A 134 0.51 14.76 -14.80
CA PHE A 134 0.24 14.30 -13.45
C PHE A 134 0.59 12.82 -13.34
N LEU A 135 1.46 12.48 -12.40
CA LEU A 135 2.08 11.15 -12.26
C LEU A 135 1.39 10.29 -11.18
N GLY A 136 0.16 10.64 -10.80
CA GLY A 136 -0.66 9.84 -9.88
C GLY A 136 -1.71 9.01 -10.61
N ASP A 137 -2.17 7.92 -9.98
CA ASP A 137 -3.29 7.13 -10.50
C ASP A 137 -4.56 8.00 -10.58
N LEU A 138 -5.01 8.29 -11.80
CA LEU A 138 -6.17 9.13 -12.08
C LEU A 138 -7.47 8.61 -11.43
N ARG A 139 -7.52 7.32 -11.07
CA ARG A 139 -8.65 6.68 -10.37
C ARG A 139 -8.71 7.04 -8.89
N LEU A 140 -7.58 7.48 -8.31
CA LEU A 140 -7.42 7.73 -6.88
C LEU A 140 -7.26 9.23 -6.54
N GLN A 141 -7.09 10.10 -7.55
CA GLN A 141 -6.89 11.53 -7.36
C GLN A 141 -7.93 12.18 -6.42
N GLY A 142 -7.45 13.03 -5.51
CA GLY A 142 -8.30 13.77 -4.58
C GLY A 142 -9.00 12.95 -3.50
N LYS A 143 -8.91 11.61 -3.52
CA LYS A 143 -9.55 10.75 -2.52
C LYS A 143 -8.81 10.80 -1.17
N LEU A 144 -9.55 10.50 -0.11
CA LEU A 144 -9.03 10.35 1.26
C LEU A 144 -8.54 8.92 1.46
N SER A 145 -7.33 8.78 2.02
CA SER A 145 -6.71 7.50 2.32
C SER A 145 -6.06 7.49 3.71
N ILE A 146 -5.87 6.29 4.26
CA ILE A 146 -5.05 6.04 5.44
C ILE A 146 -3.87 5.11 5.16
N GLY A 147 -3.85 4.44 4.01
CA GLY A 147 -2.91 3.38 3.72
C GLY A 147 -2.04 3.69 2.51
N PHE A 148 -0.75 3.47 2.70
CA PHE A 148 0.31 3.57 1.71
C PHE A 148 0.53 2.17 1.13
N GLY A 149 0.51 2.05 -0.20
CA GLY A 149 0.44 0.76 -0.87
C GLY A 149 1.25 0.75 -2.16
N GLY A 150 2.24 -0.13 -2.21
CA GLY A 150 3.15 -0.26 -3.35
C GLY A 150 3.27 -1.70 -3.83
N HIS A 151 3.43 -1.85 -5.15
CA HIS A 151 3.80 -3.12 -5.79
C HIS A 151 5.18 -3.57 -5.34
N LYS A 152 5.41 -4.89 -5.25
CA LYS A 152 6.74 -5.44 -4.97
C LYS A 152 7.38 -5.86 -6.29
N THR A 153 8.51 -5.25 -6.62
CA THR A 153 9.27 -5.49 -7.84
C THR A 153 10.25 -6.66 -7.68
N GLU A 154 10.94 -7.03 -8.77
CA GLU A 154 12.03 -8.02 -8.73
C GLU A 154 13.18 -7.60 -7.79
N ASP A 155 13.55 -6.31 -7.83
CA ASP A 155 14.62 -5.75 -7.00
C ASP A 155 14.27 -5.77 -5.49
N ASP A 156 12.98 -5.73 -5.19
CA ASP A 156 12.43 -5.72 -3.83
C ASP A 156 12.44 -7.09 -3.14
N ILE A 157 12.40 -8.16 -3.94
CA ILE A 157 12.16 -9.52 -3.48
C ILE A 157 13.45 -10.27 -3.20
N GLY A 158 14.61 -9.79 -3.67
CA GLY A 158 15.94 -10.14 -3.17
C GLY A 158 16.31 -11.63 -3.17
N LEU A 159 15.54 -12.50 -3.82
CA LEU A 159 15.72 -13.95 -3.82
C LEU A 159 15.85 -14.43 -5.26
N SER A 160 16.92 -15.18 -5.54
CA SER A 160 17.06 -15.92 -6.80
C SER A 160 16.02 -17.05 -6.88
N ASN A 161 15.66 -17.49 -8.10
CA ASN A 161 14.76 -18.64 -8.29
C ASN A 161 15.21 -19.90 -7.54
N ALA A 162 16.51 -20.08 -7.33
CA ALA A 162 17.08 -21.20 -6.57
C ALA A 162 16.81 -21.09 -5.07
N GLU A 163 16.84 -19.88 -4.50
CA GLU A 163 16.52 -19.63 -3.09
C GLU A 163 15.02 -19.74 -2.81
N LEU A 164 14.17 -19.30 -3.75
CA LEU A 164 12.72 -19.54 -3.69
C LEU A 164 12.39 -21.04 -3.70
N THR A 165 13.05 -21.81 -4.56
CA THR A 165 12.88 -23.28 -4.63
C THR A 165 13.34 -23.95 -3.32
N PHE A 166 14.48 -23.53 -2.77
CA PHE A 166 15.01 -24.04 -1.50
C PHE A 166 14.10 -23.72 -0.30
N LEU A 167 13.52 -22.51 -0.24
CA LEU A 167 12.57 -22.11 0.80
C LEU A 167 11.22 -22.85 0.68
N GLN A 168 10.78 -23.14 -0.54
CA GLN A 168 9.59 -23.95 -0.81
C GLN A 168 9.72 -25.39 -0.28
N ASP A 169 10.91 -25.97 -0.35
CA ASP A 169 11.19 -27.33 0.16
C ASP A 169 11.31 -27.38 1.71
N LEU A 170 11.67 -26.26 2.37
CA LEU A 170 11.86 -26.16 3.82
C LEU A 170 10.61 -25.73 4.60
N LEU A 171 9.60 -25.19 3.93
CA LEU A 171 8.33 -24.70 4.50
C LEU A 171 7.58 -25.71 5.40
N PRO A 172 7.55 -27.03 5.11
CA PRO A 172 6.93 -28.01 6.01
C PRO A 172 7.69 -28.21 7.33
N VAL A 173 8.97 -27.85 7.37
CA VAL A 173 9.90 -28.15 8.48
C VAL A 173 10.04 -26.95 9.43
N ILE A 174 9.89 -25.73 8.92
CA ILE A 174 10.09 -24.49 9.69
C ILE A 174 8.74 -23.76 9.81
N LYS A 175 7.82 -24.37 10.56
CA LYS A 175 6.44 -23.90 10.68
C LYS A 175 6.29 -22.54 11.38
N ASP A 176 7.33 -22.04 12.07
CA ASP A 176 7.11 -20.94 13.01
C ASP A 176 7.77 -19.57 12.73
N GLN A 177 9.01 -19.37 12.24
CA GLN A 177 9.58 -18.00 12.35
C GLN A 177 10.54 -17.45 11.28
N LEU A 178 11.00 -18.19 10.26
CA LEU A 178 12.08 -17.65 9.40
C LEU A 178 11.63 -16.90 8.13
N ALA A 179 10.45 -17.19 7.56
CA ALA A 179 10.04 -16.65 6.25
C ALA A 179 9.60 -15.18 6.31
N VAL A 180 9.08 -14.72 7.46
CA VAL A 180 8.79 -13.29 7.75
C VAL A 180 10.09 -12.46 7.79
N LEU A 181 11.22 -13.09 8.12
CA LEU A 181 12.49 -12.42 8.43
C LEU A 181 13.43 -12.23 7.24
N VAL A 182 13.32 -13.02 6.16
CA VAL A 182 14.29 -13.03 5.06
C VAL A 182 13.75 -12.41 3.75
N GLY A 183 12.45 -12.50 3.46
CA GLY A 183 11.89 -12.11 2.14
C GLY A 183 11.31 -10.70 1.99
N LEU A 184 11.20 -9.90 3.06
CA LEU A 184 10.54 -8.58 3.04
C LEU A 184 11.48 -7.40 3.35
N ASN A 185 12.79 -7.63 3.46
CA ASN A 185 13.68 -6.70 4.18
C ASN A 185 14.26 -5.54 3.34
N LYS A 186 13.83 -5.35 2.08
CA LYS A 186 14.08 -4.10 1.34
C LYS A 186 12.80 -3.51 0.78
N GLY A 187 12.10 -4.23 -0.10
CA GLY A 187 10.94 -3.67 -0.77
C GLY A 187 9.70 -3.42 0.08
N PHE A 188 9.58 -4.06 1.26
CA PHE A 188 8.43 -3.82 2.13
C PHE A 188 8.36 -2.37 2.60
N PHE A 189 9.52 -1.80 2.97
CA PHE A 189 9.64 -0.45 3.47
C PHE A 189 9.87 0.59 2.37
N THR A 190 10.32 0.18 1.17
CA THR A 190 10.63 1.12 0.08
C THR A 190 9.48 2.07 -0.23
N GLU A 191 8.24 1.60 -0.30
CA GLU A 191 7.08 2.47 -0.55
C GLU A 191 6.92 3.53 0.55
N ILE A 192 7.00 3.09 1.80
CA ILE A 192 6.83 3.93 2.98
C ILE A 192 8.01 4.91 3.14
N GLU A 193 9.22 4.47 2.82
CA GLU A 193 10.44 5.28 2.75
C GLU A 193 10.32 6.36 1.67
N GLU A 194 9.76 6.01 0.51
CA GLU A 194 9.57 6.93 -0.62
C GLU A 194 8.46 7.96 -0.37
N GLU A 195 7.32 7.53 0.17
CA GLU A 195 6.13 8.36 0.37
C GLU A 195 6.16 9.20 1.65
N LEU A 196 6.86 8.73 2.70
CA LEU A 196 6.88 9.38 4.02
C LEU A 196 8.26 9.84 4.51
N GLY A 197 9.34 9.41 3.85
CA GLY A 197 10.70 9.73 4.24
C GLY A 197 11.12 9.12 5.59
N ILE A 198 10.51 8.01 6.01
CA ILE A 198 10.83 7.29 7.25
C ILE A 198 11.63 6.02 6.93
N ASN A 199 12.62 5.66 7.75
CA ASN A 199 13.41 4.43 7.56
C ASN A 199 13.05 3.35 8.60
N ARG A 200 13.64 2.16 8.49
CA ARG A 200 13.40 1.05 9.46
C ARG A 200 13.63 1.44 10.93
N GLY A 201 14.58 2.33 11.22
CA GLY A 201 14.87 2.82 12.58
C GLY A 201 13.80 3.76 13.14
N ASN A 202 12.90 4.25 12.30
CA ASN A 202 11.71 5.02 12.69
C ASN A 202 10.51 4.15 13.10
N ILE A 203 10.59 2.82 12.94
CA ILE A 203 9.46 1.92 13.12
C ILE A 203 9.62 1.14 14.43
N LYS A 204 8.71 1.39 15.37
CA LYS A 204 8.62 0.71 16.66
C LYS A 204 8.05 -0.69 16.53
N ASP A 205 6.95 -0.84 15.80
CA ASP A 205 6.26 -2.12 15.63
C ASP A 205 5.55 -2.22 14.27
N ILE A 206 5.35 -3.45 13.80
CA ILE A 206 4.62 -3.76 12.57
C ILE A 206 3.64 -4.88 12.86
N LYS A 207 2.36 -4.64 12.59
CA LYS A 207 1.29 -5.62 12.79
C LYS A 207 0.64 -5.95 11.48
N PHE A 208 0.64 -7.23 11.13
CA PHE A 208 -0.16 -7.77 10.05
C PHE A 208 -1.53 -8.15 10.59
N LEU A 209 -2.58 -7.57 10.03
CA LEU A 209 -3.96 -7.77 10.50
C LEU A 209 -4.70 -8.80 9.65
N GLY A 210 -4.28 -8.98 8.39
CA GLY A 210 -4.90 -9.95 7.49
C GLY A 210 -4.71 -9.56 6.03
N ALA A 211 -5.59 -10.07 5.17
CA ALA A 211 -5.61 -9.70 3.76
C ALA A 211 -7.04 -9.53 3.27
N PHE A 212 -7.20 -8.80 2.17
CA PHE A 212 -8.49 -8.54 1.55
C PHE A 212 -8.39 -8.36 0.03
N PHE A 213 -9.52 -8.58 -0.65
CA PHE A 213 -9.72 -8.17 -2.03
C PHE A 213 -11.09 -7.51 -2.18
N ASP A 214 -11.19 -6.60 -3.15
CA ASP A 214 -12.39 -5.80 -3.38
C ASP A 214 -12.97 -6.05 -4.77
N GLU A 215 -14.10 -6.75 -4.81
CA GLU A 215 -14.81 -7.11 -6.05
C GLU A 215 -15.91 -6.10 -6.40
N ARG A 216 -15.98 -4.96 -5.71
CA ARG A 216 -16.94 -3.92 -6.03
C ARG A 216 -16.61 -3.30 -7.39
N LEU A 217 -17.66 -2.85 -8.07
CA LEU A 217 -17.56 -1.98 -9.24
C LEU A 217 -17.57 -0.55 -8.72
N GLU A 218 -16.42 0.13 -8.72
CA GLU A 218 -16.30 1.51 -8.24
C GLU A 218 -16.66 2.51 -9.33
N ASP A 219 -16.12 2.30 -10.53
CA ASP A 219 -16.34 3.18 -11.68
C ASP A 219 -16.78 2.34 -12.90
N PRO A 220 -18.05 2.43 -13.32
CA PRO A 220 -18.55 1.70 -14.48
C PRO A 220 -17.86 2.04 -15.80
N SER A 221 -17.16 3.17 -15.88
CA SER A 221 -16.40 3.56 -17.08
C SER A 221 -15.05 2.87 -17.20
N ILE A 222 -14.61 2.16 -16.14
CA ILE A 222 -13.34 1.45 -16.11
C ILE A 222 -13.61 -0.04 -16.33
N GLU A 223 -13.00 -0.60 -17.39
CA GLU A 223 -13.18 -2.01 -17.78
C GLU A 223 -12.69 -2.99 -16.70
N ILE A 224 -11.54 -2.69 -16.08
CA ILE A 224 -10.95 -3.49 -15.01
C ILE A 224 -10.70 -2.62 -13.78
N GLN A 225 -11.43 -2.92 -12.71
CA GLN A 225 -11.32 -2.17 -11.45
C GLN A 225 -9.99 -2.48 -10.75
N VAL A 226 -9.44 -1.49 -10.05
CA VAL A 226 -8.22 -1.66 -9.23
C VAL A 226 -8.36 -2.85 -8.29
N GLY A 227 -9.47 -2.92 -7.55
CA GLY A 227 -9.70 -3.99 -6.58
C GLY A 227 -9.80 -5.40 -7.17
N TRP A 228 -10.05 -5.53 -8.48
CA TRP A 228 -10.22 -6.83 -9.13
C TRP A 228 -8.90 -7.51 -9.45
N VAL A 229 -7.81 -6.76 -9.56
CA VAL A 229 -6.47 -7.25 -9.88
C VAL A 229 -5.50 -7.14 -8.69
N HIS A 230 -5.95 -6.62 -7.55
CA HIS A 230 -5.10 -6.40 -6.38
C HIS A 230 -5.64 -7.12 -5.13
N THR A 231 -4.75 -7.75 -4.38
CA THR A 231 -5.00 -8.25 -3.03
C THR A 231 -4.18 -7.43 -2.04
N GLY A 232 -4.87 -6.78 -1.10
CA GLY A 232 -4.26 -5.99 -0.04
C GLY A 232 -3.88 -6.85 1.16
N ILE A 233 -2.64 -6.76 1.62
CA ILE A 233 -2.21 -7.22 2.94
C ILE A 233 -2.36 -6.04 3.90
N ALA A 234 -3.30 -6.14 4.83
CA ALA A 234 -3.60 -5.11 5.80
C ALA A 234 -2.51 -5.06 6.88
N THR A 235 -1.78 -3.96 6.94
CA THR A 235 -0.67 -3.76 7.88
C THR A 235 -0.84 -2.45 8.64
N ILE A 236 -0.46 -2.45 9.92
CA ILE A 236 -0.25 -1.24 10.71
C ILE A 236 1.24 -1.09 11.01
N ILE A 237 1.77 0.10 10.80
CA ILE A 237 3.14 0.47 11.15
C ILE A 237 3.08 1.50 12.26
N GLU A 238 3.57 1.12 13.44
CA GLU A 238 3.70 2.00 14.59
C GLU A 238 5.06 2.71 14.52
N LEU A 239 5.03 4.03 14.40
CA LEU A 239 6.22 4.85 14.41
C LEU A 239 6.74 5.03 15.83
N ASP A 240 8.05 5.00 15.95
CA ASP A 240 8.74 5.39 17.17
C ASP A 240 8.77 6.92 17.26
N PRO A 241 8.07 7.54 18.24
CA PRO A 241 8.09 8.99 18.42
C PRO A 241 9.44 9.52 18.92
N GLU A 242 10.32 8.66 19.45
CA GLU A 242 11.65 9.07 19.91
C GLU A 242 12.58 9.35 18.72
N THR A 243 12.40 8.65 17.61
CA THR A 243 13.23 8.77 16.41
C THR A 243 12.53 9.50 15.26
N THR A 244 11.21 9.67 15.33
CA THR A 244 10.41 10.26 14.24
C THR A 244 9.79 11.58 14.68
N THR A 245 10.27 12.69 14.12
CA THR A 245 9.74 14.03 14.45
C THR A 245 8.80 14.61 13.42
N LYS A 246 8.96 14.21 12.16
CA LYS A 246 8.22 14.71 11.01
C LYS A 246 8.07 13.61 9.97
N LEU A 247 6.95 13.68 9.25
CA LEU A 247 6.74 12.94 8.02
C LEU A 247 6.90 13.89 6.84
N TYR A 248 7.49 13.39 5.76
CA TYR A 248 7.79 14.14 4.54
C TYR A 248 6.88 13.66 3.44
N PHE A 249 6.11 14.56 2.84
CA PHE A 249 5.18 14.23 1.77
C PHE A 249 5.53 15.01 0.51
N GLN A 250 5.46 14.32 -0.62
CA GLN A 250 5.59 14.94 -1.95
C GLN A 250 4.22 15.44 -2.40
N THR A 251 4.10 16.73 -2.75
CA THR A 251 2.81 17.34 -3.11
C THR A 251 2.21 16.81 -4.40
N ARG A 252 2.97 16.04 -5.18
CA ARG A 252 2.48 15.35 -6.38
C ARG A 252 1.62 14.13 -6.08
N GLU A 253 1.81 13.52 -4.91
CA GLU A 253 1.11 12.31 -4.48
C GLU A 253 0.11 12.63 -3.38
N THR A 254 0.51 13.50 -2.43
CA THR A 254 -0.32 13.87 -1.29
C THR A 254 -0.60 15.37 -1.28
N ALA A 255 -1.88 15.78 -1.24
CA ALA A 255 -2.27 17.18 -1.15
C ALA A 255 -2.22 17.70 0.30
N LYS A 256 -2.61 16.85 1.25
CA LYS A 256 -2.61 17.17 2.69
C LYS A 256 -2.60 15.90 3.52
N ALA A 257 -2.04 15.98 4.72
CA ALA A 257 -2.03 14.90 5.70
C ALA A 257 -2.32 15.45 7.11
N TRP A 258 -2.97 14.66 7.97
CA TRP A 258 -3.29 15.01 9.35
C TRP A 258 -3.44 13.77 10.22
N TRP A 259 -3.30 13.95 11.53
CA TRP A 259 -3.47 12.91 12.53
C TRP A 259 -4.93 12.86 13.00
N VAL A 260 -5.49 11.66 13.10
CA VAL A 260 -6.82 11.41 13.67
C VAL A 260 -6.66 10.56 14.93
N PRO A 261 -7.14 11.02 16.10
CA PRO A 261 -7.12 10.23 17.33
C PRO A 261 -7.84 8.88 17.15
N PHE A 262 -7.31 7.81 17.76
CA PHE A 262 -7.86 6.46 17.57
C PHE A 262 -9.35 6.35 17.92
N ASP A 263 -9.81 7.03 18.96
CA ASP A 263 -11.20 7.07 19.41
C ASP A 263 -12.13 7.79 18.40
N LYS A 264 -11.55 8.55 17.47
CA LYS A 264 -12.27 9.31 16.43
C LYS A 264 -12.27 8.66 15.06
N VAL A 265 -11.46 7.63 14.82
CA VAL A 265 -11.29 7.04 13.48
C VAL A 265 -12.61 6.59 12.84
N PHE A 266 -13.48 5.90 13.57
CA PHE A 266 -14.77 5.46 13.05
C PHE A 266 -15.76 6.62 12.84
N GLU A 267 -15.77 7.59 13.76
CA GLU A 267 -16.60 8.79 13.67
C GLU A 267 -16.22 9.59 12.41
N ASP A 268 -14.92 9.82 12.22
CA ASP A 268 -14.37 10.53 11.07
C ASP A 268 -14.68 9.82 9.75
N LEU A 269 -14.45 8.50 9.65
CA LEU A 269 -14.79 7.74 8.45
C LEU A 269 -16.26 7.91 8.07
N ASN A 270 -17.16 7.67 9.02
CA ASN A 270 -18.60 7.76 8.77
C ASN A 270 -19.03 9.17 8.37
N HIS A 271 -18.47 10.19 9.03
CA HIS A 271 -18.72 11.58 8.68
C HIS A 271 -18.25 11.91 7.25
N LYS A 272 -17.00 11.55 6.88
CA LYS A 272 -16.46 11.82 5.53
C LYS A 272 -17.25 11.08 4.45
N MET A 273 -17.59 9.82 4.66
CA MET A 273 -18.42 9.05 3.72
C MET A 273 -19.80 9.69 3.52
N LYS A 274 -20.46 10.11 4.62
CA LYS A 274 -21.77 10.78 4.56
C LYS A 274 -21.70 12.11 3.82
N VAL A 275 -20.66 12.91 4.09
CA VAL A 275 -20.44 14.20 3.43
C VAL A 275 -20.23 13.99 1.92
N ALA A 276 -19.41 13.01 1.53
CA ALA A 276 -19.16 12.69 0.12
C ALA A 276 -20.43 12.17 -0.60
N GLN A 277 -21.26 11.36 0.06
CA GLN A 277 -22.56 10.91 -0.49
C GLN A 277 -23.53 12.06 -0.76
N GLN A 278 -23.38 13.19 -0.08
CA GLN A 278 -24.15 14.42 -0.34
C GLN A 278 -23.56 15.25 -1.49
N GLY A 279 -22.57 14.73 -2.21
CA GLY A 279 -21.84 15.45 -3.25
C GLY A 279 -20.92 16.54 -2.69
N LYS A 280 -20.61 16.51 -1.39
CA LYS A 280 -19.79 17.52 -0.72
C LYS A 280 -18.46 16.89 -0.34
N GLY A 281 -17.36 17.52 -0.73
CA GLY A 281 -16.01 17.08 -0.34
C GLY A 281 -15.51 15.82 -1.06
N PRO A 282 -14.31 15.34 -0.70
CA PRO A 282 -13.64 14.23 -1.36
C PRO A 282 -14.22 12.86 -0.97
N LEU A 283 -14.17 11.91 -1.90
CA LEU A 283 -14.50 10.51 -1.65
C LEU A 283 -13.43 9.83 -0.80
N VAL A 284 -13.81 8.81 -0.04
CA VAL A 284 -12.88 7.92 0.68
C VAL A 284 -12.51 6.76 -0.21
N GLU A 285 -11.24 6.34 -0.19
CA GLU A 285 -10.81 5.12 -0.89
C GLU A 285 -11.48 3.88 -0.32
N SER A 286 -11.82 2.95 -1.20
CA SER A 286 -12.44 1.68 -0.84
C SER A 286 -11.58 0.86 0.13
N TRP A 287 -10.27 0.82 -0.08
CA TRP A 287 -9.32 0.10 0.76
C TRP A 287 -9.14 0.76 2.14
N THR A 288 -9.31 2.08 2.23
CA THR A 288 -9.38 2.79 3.51
C THR A 288 -10.64 2.41 4.28
N GLU A 289 -11.80 2.36 3.62
CA GLU A 289 -13.04 1.87 4.23
C GLU A 289 -12.88 0.43 4.74
N ILE A 290 -12.30 -0.46 3.91
CA ILE A 290 -12.07 -1.87 4.27
C ILE A 290 -11.17 -1.97 5.49
N LEU A 291 -10.00 -1.31 5.46
CA LEU A 291 -9.03 -1.36 6.55
C LEU A 291 -9.65 -0.91 7.88
N ILE A 292 -10.42 0.18 7.87
CA ILE A 292 -11.07 0.68 9.08
C ILE A 292 -12.21 -0.23 9.54
N LYS A 293 -13.15 -0.58 8.66
CA LYS A 293 -14.35 -1.32 9.06
C LYS A 293 -14.07 -2.76 9.46
N GLU A 294 -13.04 -3.37 8.89
CA GLU A 294 -12.72 -4.78 9.14
C GLU A 294 -11.60 -4.94 10.15
N PHE A 295 -10.48 -4.25 9.95
CA PHE A 295 -9.24 -4.60 10.64
C PHE A 295 -8.91 -3.66 11.80
N TRP A 296 -9.40 -2.42 11.80
CA TRP A 296 -9.04 -1.44 12.83
C TRP A 296 -9.40 -1.88 14.25
N SER A 297 -10.55 -2.54 14.41
CA SER A 297 -10.97 -3.06 15.72
C SER A 297 -10.00 -4.10 16.28
N ASP A 298 -9.38 -4.94 15.45
CA ASP A 298 -8.39 -5.93 15.89
C ASP A 298 -7.09 -5.29 16.39
N TYR A 299 -6.80 -4.08 15.92
CA TYR A 299 -5.65 -3.29 16.36
C TYR A 299 -5.96 -2.45 17.60
N TYR A 300 -7.10 -1.74 17.61
CA TYR A 300 -7.46 -0.75 18.63
C TYR A 300 -8.11 -1.34 19.89
N SER A 301 -8.68 -2.56 19.84
CA SER A 301 -9.36 -3.18 21.00
C SER A 301 -8.40 -3.83 22.02
N LYS A 302 -7.11 -3.47 21.98
CA LYS A 302 -6.08 -3.93 22.92
C LYS A 302 -5.64 -2.77 23.81
#